data_AF-A0A1B5Z7Y4-F1
#
_entry.id   AF-A0A1B5Z7Y4-F1
#
_cell.length_a   1.000
_cell.length_b   1.000
_cell.length_c   1.000
_cell.angle_alpha   90.00
_cell.angle_beta   90.00
_cell.angle_gamma   90.00
#
_symmetry.space_group_name_H-M   'P 1'
#
loop_
_entity.id
_entity.type
_entity.pdbx_description
1 polymer ?
#
loop_
_entity_poly.entity_id
_entity_poly.type
_entity_poly.pdbx_seq_one_letter_code
_entity_poly.pdbx_strand_id
1 'polypeptide(L)'
;MQGRKKVVRELIFDPEIEKTAKANRKAVRLAHQTALLTSGTDEILEEEVPSSNTSDDETESMAGVDPPPRRTLGDYGQATGGHNPNLGFQPVNPVSFDIKNTVLSALKENQFAGSESECPNIHLAQFYEACGYTDPPGVTESNKKL
;
A
#
# COMPACT_ATOMS: atom_id res chain seq x y z
N MET A 1 33.36 -2.35 -4.14
CA MET A 1 32.24 -3.10 -4.75
C MET A 1 31.85 -4.23 -3.80
N GLN A 2 30.83 -4.04 -2.95
CA GLN A 2 30.33 -5.12 -2.09
C GLN A 2 28.95 -5.55 -2.61
N GLY A 3 28.92 -6.73 -3.23
CA GLY A 3 27.71 -7.34 -3.76
C GLY A 3 26.72 -7.66 -2.64
N ARG A 4 25.46 -7.27 -2.83
CA ARG A 4 24.34 -7.66 -1.96
C ARG A 4 24.13 -9.17 -2.09
N LYS A 5 24.42 -9.93 -1.04
CA LYS A 5 24.07 -11.35 -0.95
C LYS A 5 22.53 -11.46 -0.90
N LYS A 6 21.91 -12.02 -1.95
CA LYS A 6 20.52 -12.49 -1.88
C LYS A 6 20.48 -13.61 -0.85
N VAL A 7 19.89 -13.34 0.31
CA VAL A 7 19.50 -14.41 1.23
C VAL A 7 18.28 -15.09 0.61
N VAL A 8 18.53 -16.12 -0.21
CA VAL A 8 17.50 -17.08 -0.58
C VAL A 8 17.11 -17.75 0.72
N ARG A 9 15.98 -17.34 1.31
CA ARG A 9 15.39 -18.09 2.42
C ARG A 9 14.91 -19.39 1.80
N GLU A 10 15.70 -20.43 1.98
CA GLU A 10 15.32 -21.80 1.67
C GLU A 10 14.07 -22.10 2.51
N LEU A 11 12.91 -22.23 1.83
CA LEU A 11 11.66 -22.59 2.49
C LEU A 11 11.80 -24.05 2.92
N ILE A 12 12.00 -24.26 4.21
CA ILE A 12 12.12 -25.60 4.78
C ILE A 12 10.77 -26.30 4.58
N PHE A 13 10.80 -27.41 3.86
CA PHE A 13 9.61 -28.23 3.64
C PHE A 13 9.20 -28.93 4.93
N ASP A 14 7.96 -28.72 5.36
CA ASP A 14 7.35 -29.42 6.49
C ASP A 14 6.32 -30.45 5.97
N PRO A 15 6.63 -31.77 6.03
CA PRO A 15 5.76 -32.82 5.51
C PRO A 15 4.37 -32.88 6.18
N GLU A 16 4.25 -32.43 7.44
CA GLU A 16 2.97 -32.48 8.16
C GLU A 16 2.02 -31.37 7.71
N ILE A 17 2.57 -30.18 7.42
CA ILE A 17 1.81 -29.04 6.89
C ILE A 17 1.26 -29.37 5.50
N GLU A 18 2.08 -29.95 4.62
CA GLU A 18 1.65 -30.31 3.26
C GLU A 18 0.55 -31.37 3.27
N LYS A 19 0.66 -32.39 4.14
CA LYS A 19 -0.40 -33.40 4.31
C LYS A 19 -1.72 -32.78 4.74
N THR A 20 -1.67 -31.86 5.70
CA THR A 20 -2.86 -31.18 6.24
C THR A 20 -3.48 -30.25 5.20
N ALA A 21 -2.66 -29.47 4.50
CA ALA A 21 -3.13 -28.60 3.41
C ALA A 21 -3.80 -29.41 2.29
N LYS A 22 -3.21 -30.54 1.91
CA LYS A 22 -3.79 -31.46 0.91
C LYS A 22 -5.12 -32.07 1.39
N ALA A 23 -5.22 -32.44 2.66
CA ALA A 23 -6.45 -32.93 3.25
C ALA A 23 -7.54 -31.86 3.25
N ASN A 24 -7.22 -30.61 3.63
CA ASN A 24 -8.15 -29.50 3.62
C ASN A 24 -8.65 -29.17 2.20
N ARG A 25 -7.76 -29.13 1.20
CA ARG A 25 -8.16 -28.95 -0.21
C ARG A 25 -9.08 -30.08 -0.69
N LYS A 26 -8.87 -31.31 -0.23
CA LYS A 26 -9.76 -32.44 -0.56
C LYS A 26 -11.11 -32.29 0.13
N ALA A 27 -11.14 -31.92 1.41
CA ALA A 27 -12.36 -31.71 2.17
C ALA A 27 -13.23 -30.60 1.55
N VAL A 28 -12.61 -29.48 1.17
CA VAL A 28 -13.30 -28.37 0.47
C VAL A 28 -13.91 -28.85 -0.85
N ARG A 29 -13.16 -29.56 -1.70
CA ARG A 29 -13.72 -30.10 -2.96
C ARG A 29 -14.89 -31.07 -2.75
N LEU A 30 -14.86 -31.85 -1.67
CA LEU A 30 -15.97 -32.75 -1.32
C LEU A 30 -17.16 -31.96 -0.76
N ALA A 31 -16.92 -30.92 0.04
CA ALA A 31 -17.97 -30.03 0.55
C ALA A 31 -18.67 -29.29 -0.60
N HIS A 32 -17.95 -28.81 -1.59
CA HIS A 32 -18.55 -28.22 -2.80
C HIS A 32 -19.38 -29.24 -3.58
N GLN A 33 -18.86 -30.44 -3.85
CA GLN A 33 -19.65 -31.49 -4.53
C GLN A 33 -20.91 -31.87 -3.77
N THR A 34 -20.83 -32.01 -2.44
CA THR A 34 -21.99 -32.34 -1.61
C THR A 34 -22.99 -31.19 -1.53
N ALA A 35 -22.53 -29.93 -1.51
CA ALA A 35 -23.39 -28.76 -1.59
C ALA A 35 -24.14 -28.70 -2.93
N LEU A 36 -23.45 -28.92 -4.06
CA LEU A 36 -24.07 -28.99 -5.39
C LEU A 36 -25.11 -30.12 -5.49
N LEU A 37 -24.82 -31.29 -4.90
CA LEU A 37 -25.77 -32.41 -4.86
C LEU A 37 -26.96 -32.14 -3.93
N THR A 38 -26.77 -31.36 -2.86
CA THR A 38 -27.81 -31.00 -1.90
C THR A 38 -28.68 -29.83 -2.39
N SER A 39 -28.11 -28.92 -3.18
CA SER A 39 -28.83 -27.76 -3.72
C SER A 39 -29.77 -28.08 -4.89
N GLY A 40 -29.85 -29.35 -5.32
CA GLY A 40 -30.90 -29.83 -6.22
C GLY A 40 -31.02 -29.04 -7.52
N THR A 41 -29.89 -28.67 -8.12
CA THR A 41 -29.85 -28.05 -9.45
C THR A 41 -29.57 -29.11 -10.50
N ASP A 42 -30.65 -29.56 -11.16
CA ASP A 42 -30.60 -30.27 -12.42
C ASP A 42 -29.96 -29.39 -13.49
N GLU A 43 -28.63 -29.40 -13.66
CA GLU A 43 -28.00 -29.14 -14.97
C GLU A 43 -26.73 -29.99 -15.13
N ILE A 44 -26.91 -31.06 -15.92
CA ILE A 44 -26.03 -31.60 -16.96
C ILE A 44 -24.53 -31.70 -16.64
N LEU A 45 -24.11 -32.96 -16.45
CA LEU A 45 -22.74 -33.42 -16.56
C LEU A 45 -22.19 -33.11 -17.95
N GLU A 46 -21.12 -32.32 -18.04
CA GLU A 46 -20.10 -32.52 -19.07
C GLU A 46 -18.73 -32.50 -18.38
N GLU A 47 -17.99 -33.56 -18.66
CA GLU A 47 -16.68 -33.90 -18.13
C GLU A 47 -15.60 -32.97 -18.69
N GLU A 48 -14.77 -32.46 -17.79
CA GLU A 48 -13.42 -31.89 -17.97
C GLU A 48 -12.81 -31.81 -19.38
N VAL A 49 -12.54 -30.58 -19.82
CA VAL A 49 -11.28 -30.23 -20.51
C VAL A 49 -10.67 -29.05 -19.72
N PRO A 50 -9.47 -29.19 -19.12
CA PRO A 50 -8.89 -28.11 -18.33
C PRO A 50 -8.26 -27.10 -19.28
N SER A 51 -9.00 -26.03 -19.61
CA SER A 51 -8.39 -24.81 -20.11
C SER A 51 -8.41 -23.76 -19.01
N SER A 52 -7.24 -23.55 -18.42
CA SER A 52 -6.94 -22.40 -17.58
C SER A 52 -7.45 -21.11 -18.22
N ASN A 53 -7.99 -20.22 -17.39
CA ASN A 53 -8.35 -18.83 -17.64
C ASN A 53 -9.84 -18.57 -17.88
N THR A 54 -10.64 -18.60 -16.81
CA THR A 54 -11.81 -17.72 -16.70
C THR A 54 -11.85 -17.12 -15.30
N SER A 55 -12.02 -15.81 -15.25
CA SER A 55 -12.07 -15.01 -14.03
C SER A 55 -13.38 -15.26 -13.28
N ASP A 56 -13.29 -15.78 -12.07
CA ASP A 56 -14.41 -15.83 -11.14
C ASP A 56 -14.48 -14.51 -10.37
N ASP A 57 -15.30 -13.57 -10.84
CA ASP A 57 -15.84 -12.46 -10.03
C ASP A 57 -17.25 -12.83 -9.58
N GLU A 58 -17.34 -13.87 -8.74
CA GLU A 58 -18.57 -14.17 -8.00
C GLU A 58 -18.57 -13.28 -6.75
N THR A 59 -19.07 -12.06 -6.90
CA THR A 59 -19.33 -11.18 -5.75
C THR A 59 -20.65 -11.60 -5.11
N GLU A 60 -20.56 -12.29 -3.96
CA GLU A 60 -21.70 -12.51 -3.08
C GLU A 60 -22.34 -11.16 -2.72
N SER A 61 -23.53 -10.92 -3.26
CA SER A 61 -24.35 -9.73 -3.04
C SER A 61 -24.83 -9.67 -1.59
N MET A 62 -24.12 -8.90 -0.77
CA MET A 62 -24.57 -8.54 0.57
C MET A 62 -25.78 -7.59 0.46
N ALA A 63 -26.97 -8.18 0.43
CA ALA A 63 -28.23 -7.45 0.43
C ALA A 63 -28.36 -6.58 1.71
N GLY A 64 -28.58 -5.27 1.52
CA GLY A 64 -29.29 -4.46 2.51
C GLY A 64 -28.67 -3.13 2.96
N VAL A 65 -27.55 -2.66 2.39
CA VAL A 65 -27.10 -1.27 2.59
C VAL A 65 -26.67 -0.72 1.24
N ASP A 66 -27.37 0.30 0.75
CA ASP A 66 -26.92 1.05 -0.43
C ASP A 66 -25.46 1.46 -0.18
N PRO A 67 -24.51 1.00 -1.02
CA PRO A 67 -23.12 1.35 -0.82
C PRO A 67 -23.01 2.87 -0.89
N PRO A 68 -22.28 3.51 0.05
CA PRO A 68 -22.10 4.94 0.01
C PRO A 68 -21.54 5.35 -1.36
N PRO A 69 -21.96 6.50 -1.90
CA PRO A 69 -21.51 6.96 -3.21
C PRO A 69 -19.99 6.82 -3.35
N ARG A 70 -19.56 6.12 -4.40
CA ARG A 70 -18.13 5.87 -4.65
C ARG A 70 -17.42 7.22 -4.79
N ARG A 71 -16.46 7.46 -3.91
CA ARG A 71 -15.59 8.64 -3.98
C ARG A 71 -14.50 8.41 -5.02
N THR A 72 -14.32 9.35 -5.92
CA THR A 72 -13.17 9.40 -6.83
C THR A 72 -11.90 9.75 -6.05
N LEU A 73 -10.71 9.45 -6.59
CA LEU A 73 -9.43 9.83 -5.95
C LEU A 73 -9.35 11.35 -5.68
N GLY A 74 -9.98 12.16 -6.53
CA GLY A 74 -10.07 13.62 -6.35
C GLY A 74 -10.94 14.05 -5.16
N ASP A 75 -11.91 13.23 -4.74
CA ASP A 75 -12.86 13.57 -3.67
C ASP A 75 -12.27 13.47 -2.26
N TYR A 76 -11.09 12.85 -2.12
CA TYR A 76 -10.33 12.79 -0.86
C TYR A 76 -9.50 14.05 -0.61
N GLY A 77 -9.19 14.82 -1.67
CA GLY A 77 -8.46 16.09 -1.56
C GLY A 77 -9.36 17.30 -1.30
N GLN A 78 -10.68 17.16 -1.48
CA GLN A 78 -11.62 18.24 -1.22
C GLN A 78 -11.94 18.33 0.27
N ALA A 79 -11.57 19.45 0.89
CA ALA A 79 -11.89 19.75 2.27
C ALA A 79 -13.42 19.73 2.47
N THR A 80 -13.90 18.79 3.27
CA THR A 80 -15.28 18.77 3.72
C THR A 80 -15.48 19.98 4.66
N GLY A 81 -16.17 21.02 4.18
CA GLY A 81 -16.56 22.17 5.00
C GLY A 81 -15.71 23.44 4.87
N GLY A 82 -15.00 23.65 3.76
CA GLY A 82 -14.32 24.92 3.48
C GLY A 82 -13.16 25.26 4.44
N HIS A 83 -12.78 24.31 5.29
CA HIS A 83 -11.63 24.43 6.18
C HIS A 83 -10.36 24.21 5.37
N ASN A 84 -9.41 25.16 5.45
CA ASN A 84 -8.12 24.97 4.81
C ASN A 84 -7.44 23.72 5.41
N PRO A 85 -7.06 22.72 4.60
CA PRO A 85 -6.40 21.51 5.10
C PRO A 85 -5.04 21.81 5.77
N ASN A 86 -4.49 23.00 5.51
CA ASN A 86 -3.25 23.51 6.11
C ASN A 86 -3.39 23.90 7.60
N LEU A 87 -4.56 23.74 8.23
CA LEU A 87 -4.73 23.93 9.68
C LEU A 87 -4.47 22.65 10.50
N GLY A 88 -4.26 21.50 9.86
CA GLY A 88 -3.78 20.31 10.55
C GLY A 88 -2.32 20.53 10.92
N PHE A 89 -1.99 20.44 12.21
CA PHE A 89 -0.65 20.54 12.79
C PHE A 89 -0.15 21.96 13.09
N GLN A 90 -0.52 22.46 14.27
CA GLN A 90 0.22 23.53 14.94
C GLN A 90 1.30 22.90 15.82
N PRO A 91 2.60 23.21 15.62
CA PRO A 91 3.67 22.74 16.48
C PRO A 91 3.40 23.15 17.94
N VAL A 92 3.61 22.24 18.90
CA VAL A 92 3.46 22.52 20.33
C VAL A 92 4.33 23.69 20.79
N ASN A 93 5.45 23.92 20.10
CA ASN A 93 6.32 25.06 20.35
C ASN A 93 6.63 25.79 19.03
N PRO A 94 5.91 26.88 18.70
CA PRO A 94 6.11 27.60 17.46
C PRO A 94 7.49 28.26 17.46
N VAL A 95 8.36 27.82 16.55
CA VAL A 95 9.65 28.45 16.30
C VAL A 95 9.61 29.13 14.94
N SER A 96 9.86 30.44 14.92
CA SER A 96 10.12 31.18 13.70
C SER A 96 11.56 30.93 13.25
N PHE A 97 11.75 30.36 12.07
CA PHE A 97 13.06 30.27 11.42
C PHE A 97 12.95 30.72 9.97
N ASP A 98 14.02 31.33 9.48
CA ASP A 98 14.12 31.74 8.08
C ASP A 98 14.72 30.62 7.24
N ILE A 99 14.03 30.28 6.15
CA ILE A 99 14.57 29.34 5.16
C ILE A 99 15.63 30.09 4.34
N LYS A 100 16.88 29.61 4.42
CA LYS A 100 17.99 30.21 3.66
C LYS A 100 17.76 30.03 2.16
N ASN A 101 18.08 31.07 1.38
CA ASN A 101 17.98 31.04 -0.08
C ASN A 101 18.80 29.90 -0.72
N THR A 102 19.92 29.52 -0.09
CA THR A 102 20.73 28.37 -0.52
C THR A 102 19.92 27.06 -0.53
N VAL A 103 19.06 26.82 0.46
CA VAL A 103 18.20 25.64 0.48
C VAL A 103 17.16 25.72 -0.62
N LEU A 104 16.52 26.89 -0.79
CA LEU A 104 15.54 27.09 -1.86
C LEU A 104 16.13 26.86 -3.25
N SER A 105 17.36 27.33 -3.47
CA SER A 105 18.08 27.15 -4.73
C SER A 105 18.44 25.68 -4.95
N ALA A 106 18.98 24.99 -3.94
CA ALA A 106 19.32 23.57 -4.03
C ALA A 106 18.10 22.67 -4.29
N LEU A 107 16.94 22.99 -3.70
CA LEU A 107 15.69 22.28 -3.95
C LEU A 107 15.14 22.53 -5.36
N LYS A 108 15.32 23.76 -5.87
CA LYS A 108 14.89 24.11 -7.22
C LYS A 108 15.75 23.44 -8.29
N GLU A 109 17.05 23.30 -8.05
CA GLU A 109 17.99 22.66 -8.98
C GLU A 109 17.82 21.14 -9.04
N ASN A 110 17.42 20.50 -7.93
CA ASN A 110 17.24 19.05 -7.83
C ASN A 110 15.76 18.65 -7.73
N GLN A 111 14.92 19.20 -8.61
CA GLN A 111 13.50 18.88 -8.63
C GLN A 111 13.28 17.42 -9.04
N PHE A 112 12.51 16.68 -8.23
CA PHE A 112 12.13 15.31 -8.55
C PHE A 112 11.03 15.29 -9.61
N ALA A 113 11.33 14.73 -10.78
CA ALA A 113 10.36 14.60 -11.87
C ALA A 113 9.49 13.34 -11.70
N GLY A 114 9.92 12.39 -10.86
CA GLY A 114 9.19 11.14 -10.64
C GLY A 114 9.30 10.18 -11.83
N SER A 115 10.31 10.35 -12.68
CA SER A 115 10.59 9.47 -13.80
C SER A 115 11.13 8.12 -13.34
N GLU A 116 10.95 7.07 -14.13
CA GLU A 116 11.46 5.72 -13.81
C GLU A 116 13.00 5.66 -13.72
N SER A 117 13.69 6.62 -14.35
CA SER A 117 15.15 6.76 -14.27
C SER A 117 15.64 7.40 -12.96
N GLU A 118 14.77 8.08 -12.23
CA GLU A 118 15.13 8.74 -10.97
C GLU A 118 14.86 7.80 -9.78
N CYS A 119 15.85 7.65 -8.91
CA CYS A 119 15.67 6.86 -7.69
C CYS A 119 15.08 7.74 -6.58
N PRO A 120 13.88 7.44 -6.04
CA PRO A 120 13.27 8.23 -4.98
C PRO A 120 14.16 8.35 -3.73
N ASN A 121 14.88 7.27 -3.39
CA ASN A 121 15.77 7.24 -2.23
C ASN A 121 16.99 8.15 -2.40
N ILE A 122 17.50 8.31 -3.63
CA ILE A 122 18.62 9.21 -3.91
C ILE A 122 18.16 10.66 -3.80
N HIS A 123 17.00 10.97 -4.38
CA HIS A 123 16.39 12.30 -4.24
C HIS A 123 16.17 12.66 -2.76
N LEU A 124 15.66 11.72 -1.96
CA LEU A 124 15.46 11.94 -0.53
C LEU A 124 16.76 12.21 0.22
N ALA A 125 17.85 11.49 -0.13
CA ALA A 125 19.16 11.74 0.48
C ALA A 125 19.68 13.14 0.16
N GLN A 126 19.56 13.59 -1.09
CA GLN A 126 19.93 14.94 -1.53
C GLN A 126 19.08 16.02 -0.84
N PHE A 127 17.79 15.75 -0.65
CA PHE A 127 16.90 16.62 0.11
C PHE A 127 17.38 16.81 1.55
N TYR A 128 17.72 15.72 2.26
CA TYR A 128 18.24 15.82 3.63
C TYR A 128 19.55 16.61 3.70
N GLU A 129 20.43 16.44 2.71
CA GLU A 129 21.66 17.22 2.61
C GLU A 129 21.36 18.71 2.44
N ALA A 130 20.46 19.08 1.51
CA ALA A 130 20.04 20.46 1.29
C ALA A 130 19.43 21.10 2.55
N CYS A 131 18.64 20.36 3.31
CA CYS A 131 18.04 20.82 4.57
C CYS A 131 19.03 20.84 5.75
N GLY A 132 20.10 20.06 5.71
CA GLY A 132 21.12 20.00 6.77
C GLY A 132 21.87 21.33 6.98
N TYR A 133 21.87 22.21 5.99
CA TYR A 133 22.51 23.54 6.09
C TYR A 133 21.71 24.55 6.95
N THR A 134 20.51 24.18 7.41
CA THR A 134 19.66 25.02 8.26
C THR A 134 19.51 24.43 9.65
N ASP A 135 20.49 24.69 10.51
CA ASP A 135 20.27 24.70 11.96
C ASP A 135 19.93 26.14 12.38
N PRO A 136 18.65 26.46 12.68
CA PRO A 136 18.31 27.77 13.17
C PRO A 136 18.84 27.92 14.60
N PRO A 137 19.51 29.03 14.95
CA PRO A 137 20.01 29.24 16.29
C PRO A 137 18.84 29.25 17.29
N GLY A 138 18.96 28.48 18.38
CA GLY A 138 17.96 28.43 19.44
C GLY A 138 16.86 27.37 19.29
N VAL A 139 16.89 26.52 18.26
CA VAL A 139 15.95 25.39 18.12
C VAL A 139 16.45 24.19 18.93
N THR A 140 15.68 23.80 19.95
CA THR A 140 15.93 22.58 20.73
C THR A 140 15.25 21.37 20.09
N GLU A 141 15.69 20.14 20.40
CA GLU A 141 15.01 18.92 19.91
C GLU A 141 13.53 18.84 20.32
N SER A 142 13.16 19.42 21.47
CA SER A 142 11.75 19.58 21.87
C SER A 142 10.94 20.46 20.92
N ASN A 143 11.55 21.44 20.26
CA ASN A 143 10.89 22.26 19.25
C ASN A 143 10.62 21.50 17.95
N LYS A 144 11.36 20.41 17.70
CA LYS A 144 11.21 19.57 16.50
C LYS A 144 10.12 18.51 16.65
N LYS A 145 9.54 18.35 17.85
CA LYS A 145 8.46 17.40 18.13
C LYS A 145 7.12 17.99 17.72
N LEU A 146 6.33 17.19 17.00
CA LEU A 146 4.93 17.45 16.65
C LEU A 146 4.03 17.27 17.88
#